data_AF-A0A933IFJ2-F1
#
_entry.id   AF-A0A933IFJ2-F1
#
_cell.length_a   1.000
_cell.length_b   1.000
_cell.length_c   1.000
_cell.angle_alpha   90.00
_cell.angle_beta   90.00
_cell.angle_gamma   90.00
#
_symmetry.space_group_name_H-M   'P 1'
#
loop_
_entity.id
_entity.type
_entity.pdbx_description
1 polymer ?
#
loop_
_entity_poly.entity_id
_entity_poly.type
_entity_poly.pdbx_seq_one_letter_code
_entity_poly.pdbx_strand_id
1 'polypeptide(L)'
;QSHELAKRVRPELQKIASRFPGARVKVSEVPPGPPVLQTLVAEIYGPDYRQQLELAGQVMEVFERTPGVVDVDWYVEAPQPKLNFRVARDKAALTGVNVQELVEALETAVAGTSAGLVHMPHEKEDVPLWVQLAREQRSDPNDLRELAVASASGRMVPLSELAQMRTTTEVPYIYRKNLKRVVYVTGDVAGEVESPVYAILALERELDKLKLPGGHELEITYEVFRDLGLAFAAVLVLIYVLVVGWFQSFKTPLVILTPIPLSLIGILPAHWLMGAFFTATSMIGFIAGAGIVVRNSIILVDFIQLRRQEGMPLAEAVVDAGAVRFRPMLLTASAVVVGSGVILFDPIFQGLAISLIAGEVASTLLSRMAVPVLYYLSERKS
;
A
#
# COMPACT_ATOMS: atom_id res chain seq x y z
N GLN A 1 19.70 1.89 5.37
CA GLN A 1 20.10 2.17 6.78
C GLN A 1 18.89 2.33 7.70
N SER A 2 17.82 3.03 7.29
CA SER A 2 16.56 3.13 8.07
C SER A 2 15.92 1.77 8.36
N HIS A 3 15.87 0.91 7.35
CA HIS A 3 15.23 -0.41 7.43
C HIS A 3 15.90 -1.36 8.45
N GLU A 4 17.24 -1.45 8.41
CA GLU A 4 18.02 -2.20 9.40
C GLU A 4 17.80 -1.67 10.83
N LEU A 5 17.67 -0.35 10.99
CA LEU A 5 17.37 0.26 12.28
C LEU A 5 15.95 -0.11 12.74
N ALA A 6 14.96 -0.03 11.85
CA ALA A 6 13.58 -0.39 12.14
C ALA A 6 13.46 -1.87 12.55
N LYS A 7 14.10 -2.77 11.81
CA LYS A 7 14.23 -4.21 12.15
C LYS A 7 14.80 -4.44 13.54
N ARG A 8 15.88 -3.72 13.89
CA ARG A 8 16.56 -3.88 15.18
C ARG A 8 15.75 -3.34 16.36
N VAL A 9 15.07 -2.22 16.19
CA VAL A 9 14.39 -1.51 17.29
C VAL A 9 12.98 -2.05 17.55
N ARG A 10 12.30 -2.56 16.52
CA ARG A 10 10.91 -3.04 16.59
C ARG A 10 10.69 -4.09 17.70
N PRO A 11 11.50 -5.17 17.85
CA PRO A 11 11.29 -6.15 18.91
C PRO A 11 11.45 -5.57 20.32
N GLU A 12 12.38 -4.62 20.50
CA GLU A 12 12.61 -3.98 21.81
C GLU A 12 11.46 -3.06 22.19
N LEU A 13 10.90 -2.31 21.24
CA LEU A 13 9.71 -1.49 21.48
C LEU A 13 8.47 -2.35 21.78
N GLN A 14 8.28 -3.46 21.06
CA GLN A 14 7.18 -4.38 21.32
C GLN A 14 7.26 -5.01 22.72
N LYS A 15 8.46 -5.34 23.21
CA LYS A 15 8.68 -5.80 24.60
C LYS A 15 8.33 -4.76 25.67
N ILE A 16 8.43 -3.47 25.34
CA ILE A 16 8.02 -2.40 26.25
C ILE A 16 6.50 -2.27 26.21
N ALA A 17 5.90 -2.24 25.02
CA ALA A 17 4.46 -2.13 24.83
C ALA A 17 3.69 -3.26 25.50
N SER A 18 4.19 -4.50 25.43
CA SER A 18 3.54 -5.68 26.04
C SER A 18 3.40 -5.61 27.57
N ARG A 19 4.12 -4.71 28.24
CA ARG A 19 3.99 -4.46 29.69
C ARG A 19 2.75 -3.64 30.05
N PHE A 20 2.16 -2.94 29.07
CA PHE A 20 1.03 -2.03 29.27
C PHE A 20 -0.19 -2.57 28.50
N PRO A 21 -1.19 -3.14 29.18
CA PRO A 21 -2.40 -3.62 28.53
C PRO A 21 -3.07 -2.52 27.70
N GLY A 22 -3.37 -2.82 26.43
CA GLY A 22 -3.99 -1.87 25.50
C GLY A 22 -3.02 -0.92 24.79
N ALA A 23 -1.73 -0.93 25.11
CA ALA A 23 -0.73 -0.16 24.37
C ALA A 23 -0.40 -0.85 23.04
N ARG A 24 -0.51 -0.10 21.93
CA ARG A 24 -0.01 -0.52 20.62
C ARG A 24 1.14 0.38 20.21
N VAL A 25 2.27 -0.22 19.85
CA VAL A 25 3.45 0.49 19.34
C VAL A 25 3.80 -0.06 17.98
N LYS A 26 4.03 0.85 17.03
CA LYS A 26 4.36 0.53 15.64
C LYS A 26 5.64 1.24 15.23
N VAL A 27 6.38 0.61 14.35
CA VAL A 27 7.57 1.21 13.71
C VAL A 27 7.23 1.41 12.25
N SER A 28 7.00 2.67 11.87
CA SER A 28 6.73 3.06 10.50
C SER A 28 8.01 3.55 9.83
N GLU A 29 8.27 3.03 8.64
CA GLU A 29 9.27 3.57 7.73
C GLU A 29 8.58 4.47 6.72
N VAL A 30 9.20 5.59 6.34
CA VAL A 30 8.64 6.46 5.30
C VAL A 30 8.64 5.66 3.99
N PRO A 31 7.46 5.31 3.44
CA PRO A 31 7.41 4.47 2.25
C PRO A 31 7.99 5.24 1.07
N PRO A 32 8.81 4.60 0.22
CA PRO A 32 9.27 5.23 -1.00
C PRO A 32 8.11 5.21 -2.02
N GLY A 33 7.34 6.31 -2.09
CA GLY A 33 6.19 6.41 -2.99
C GLY A 33 5.10 7.36 -2.49
N PRO A 34 3.91 7.34 -3.13
CA PRO A 34 2.75 8.07 -2.62
C PRO A 34 2.37 7.57 -1.21
N PRO A 35 1.83 8.44 -0.34
CA PRO A 35 1.43 8.06 1.00
C PRO A 35 0.31 7.01 0.95
N VAL A 36 0.52 5.91 1.67
CA VAL A 36 -0.46 4.83 1.90
C VAL A 36 -0.72 4.67 3.39
N LEU A 37 -1.83 4.05 3.79
CA LEU A 37 -2.17 3.83 5.21
C LEU A 37 -1.15 2.89 5.87
N GLN A 38 -0.99 1.68 5.33
CA GLN A 38 0.05 0.70 5.66
C GLN A 38 0.26 -0.23 4.45
N THR A 39 1.28 -1.09 4.50
CA THR A 39 1.60 -2.07 3.45
C THR A 39 0.45 -3.03 3.16
N LEU A 40 -0.27 -3.46 4.21
CA LEU A 40 -1.46 -4.31 4.11
C LEU A 40 -2.65 -3.56 4.68
N VAL A 41 -3.74 -3.50 3.91
CA VAL A 41 -5.01 -2.90 4.33
C VAL A 41 -6.14 -3.82 3.91
N ALA A 42 -6.96 -4.23 4.87
CA ALA A 42 -8.24 -4.87 4.64
C ALA A 42 -9.36 -3.85 4.89
N GLU A 43 -10.24 -3.69 3.91
CA GLU A 43 -11.41 -2.82 3.99
C GLU A 43 -12.66 -3.66 4.28
N ILE A 44 -13.23 -3.48 5.47
CA ILE A 44 -14.41 -4.23 5.91
C ILE A 44 -15.65 -3.38 5.68
N TYR A 45 -16.52 -3.86 4.80
CA TYR A 45 -17.80 -3.26 4.45
C TYR A 45 -18.97 -4.09 5.00
N GLY A 46 -20.13 -3.45 5.17
CA GLY A 46 -21.31 -4.11 5.70
C GLY A 46 -22.44 -3.13 6.03
N PRO A 47 -23.70 -3.60 6.10
CA PRO A 47 -24.84 -2.75 6.41
C PRO A 47 -24.94 -2.39 7.90
N ASP A 48 -24.42 -3.24 8.79
CA ASP A 48 -24.48 -3.10 10.24
C ASP A 48 -23.09 -2.94 10.86
N TYR A 49 -22.90 -1.91 11.70
CA TYR A 49 -21.59 -1.58 12.27
C TYR A 49 -21.11 -2.62 13.27
N ARG A 50 -22.01 -3.25 14.02
CA ARG A 50 -21.62 -4.27 15.00
C ARG A 50 -21.08 -5.51 14.29
N GLN A 51 -21.75 -5.93 13.21
CA GLN A 51 -21.25 -7.02 12.36
C GLN A 51 -19.92 -6.66 11.68
N GLN A 52 -19.74 -5.40 11.26
CA GLN A 52 -18.45 -4.91 10.73
C GLN A 52 -17.33 -5.05 11.77
N LEU A 53 -17.59 -4.67 13.03
CA LEU A 53 -16.60 -4.78 14.11
C LEU A 53 -16.27 -6.24 14.45
N GLU A 54 -17.28 -7.12 14.50
CA GLU A 54 -17.09 -8.55 14.75
C GLU A 54 -16.24 -9.19 13.64
N LEU A 55 -16.54 -8.87 12.37
CA LEU A 55 -15.74 -9.33 11.24
C LEU A 55 -14.33 -8.73 11.22
N ALA A 56 -14.19 -7.43 11.49
CA ALA A 56 -12.89 -6.78 11.57
C ALA A 56 -12.01 -7.41 12.67
N GLY A 57 -12.59 -7.82 13.80
CA GLY A 57 -11.89 -8.58 14.84
C GLY A 57 -11.38 -9.92 14.34
N GLN A 58 -12.18 -10.67 13.58
CA GLN A 58 -11.75 -11.95 12.97
C GLN A 58 -10.64 -11.74 11.94
N VAL A 59 -10.74 -10.70 11.11
CA VAL A 59 -9.69 -10.34 10.14
C VAL A 59 -8.40 -9.95 10.87
N MET A 60 -8.50 -9.21 11.97
CA MET A 60 -7.34 -8.83 12.81
C MET A 60 -6.64 -10.09 13.37
N GLU A 61 -7.38 -11.09 13.86
CA GLU A 61 -6.80 -12.36 14.31
C GLU A 61 -6.06 -13.11 13.18
N VAL A 62 -6.59 -13.06 11.96
CA VAL A 62 -5.92 -13.66 10.79
C VAL A 62 -4.64 -12.91 10.46
N PHE A 63 -4.65 -11.58 10.50
CA PHE A 63 -3.45 -10.76 10.31
C PHE A 63 -2.39 -11.11 11.37
N GLU A 64 -2.76 -11.19 12.65
CA GLU A 64 -1.83 -11.49 13.75
C GLU A 64 -1.22 -12.89 13.68
N ARG A 65 -1.94 -13.87 13.11
CA ARG A 65 -1.46 -15.25 12.95
C ARG A 65 -0.65 -15.47 11.68
N THR A 66 -0.72 -14.56 10.71
CA THR A 66 -0.06 -14.74 9.41
C THR A 66 1.45 -14.47 9.53
N PRO A 67 2.31 -15.45 9.19
CA PRO A 67 3.76 -15.24 9.25
C PRO A 67 4.21 -14.08 8.38
N GLY A 68 5.05 -13.21 8.93
CA GLY A 68 5.60 -12.02 8.24
C GLY A 68 4.73 -10.76 8.35
N VAL A 69 3.50 -10.86 8.87
CA VAL A 69 2.65 -9.69 9.14
C VAL A 69 2.96 -9.17 10.55
N VAL A 70 3.24 -7.88 10.66
CA VAL A 70 3.56 -7.19 11.90
C VAL A 70 2.74 -5.91 12.06
N ASP A 71 2.80 -5.28 13.24
CA ASP A 71 2.16 -3.98 13.53
C ASP A 71 0.66 -3.92 13.21
N VAL A 72 -0.02 -5.05 13.41
CA VAL A 72 -1.44 -5.21 13.13
C VAL A 72 -2.30 -4.29 14.00
N ASP A 73 -3.26 -3.63 13.36
CA ASP A 73 -4.17 -2.71 14.03
C ASP A 73 -5.43 -2.46 13.20
N TRP A 74 -6.28 -1.59 13.70
CA TRP A 74 -7.50 -1.21 13.03
C TRP A 74 -7.91 0.23 13.34
N TYR A 75 -8.78 0.78 12.51
CA TYR A 75 -9.30 2.14 12.65
C TYR A 75 -10.62 2.10 13.43
N VAL A 76 -10.53 1.66 14.69
CA VAL A 76 -11.64 1.57 15.64
C VAL A 76 -11.22 2.17 16.97
N GLU A 77 -11.93 3.20 17.41
CA GLU A 77 -11.65 3.84 18.70
C GLU A 77 -12.15 2.98 19.86
N ALA A 78 -11.37 2.96 20.94
CA ALA A 78 -11.84 2.40 22.19
C ALA A 78 -13.01 3.25 22.75
N PRO A 79 -13.99 2.66 23.45
CA PRO A 79 -15.07 3.40 24.08
C PRO A 79 -14.54 4.49 25.02
N GLN A 80 -14.83 5.75 24.70
CA GLN A 80 -14.43 6.90 25.53
C GLN A 80 -15.62 7.38 26.38
N PRO A 81 -15.45 7.55 27.70
CA PRO A 81 -16.49 8.09 28.54
C PRO A 81 -16.72 9.57 28.21
N LYS A 82 -17.98 9.94 27.99
CA LYS A 82 -18.44 11.31 27.74
C LYS A 82 -19.43 11.71 28.82
N LEU A 83 -19.19 12.85 29.46
CA LEU A 83 -20.17 13.46 30.37
C LEU A 83 -21.14 14.33 29.57
N ASN A 84 -22.42 14.01 29.68
CA ASN A 84 -23.50 14.70 28.98
C ASN A 84 -24.41 15.41 29.99
N PHE A 85 -24.53 16.74 29.87
CA PHE A 85 -25.45 17.55 30.66
C PHE A 85 -26.75 17.74 29.89
N ARG A 86 -27.79 16.98 30.27
CA ARG A 86 -29.11 17.08 29.65
C ARG A 86 -29.96 18.11 30.40
N VAL A 87 -30.17 19.27 29.78
CA VAL A 87 -30.99 20.36 30.35
C VAL A 87 -32.46 19.93 30.49
N ALA A 88 -33.01 20.12 31.68
CA ALA A 88 -34.42 19.97 32.01
C ALA A 88 -35.16 21.27 31.64
N ARG A 89 -35.65 21.33 30.39
CA ARG A 89 -36.26 22.54 29.81
C ARG A 89 -37.51 23.01 30.57
N ASP A 90 -38.27 22.08 31.13
CA ASP A 90 -39.41 22.31 32.00
C ASP A 90 -39.01 23.07 33.27
N LYS A 91 -37.96 22.60 33.95
CA LYS A 91 -37.43 23.27 35.14
C LYS A 91 -36.82 24.64 34.81
N ALA A 92 -36.05 24.73 33.74
CA ALA A 92 -35.47 25.99 33.28
C ALA A 92 -36.57 27.04 33.01
N ALA A 93 -37.68 26.64 32.36
CA ALA A 93 -38.82 27.51 32.13
C ALA A 93 -39.50 27.96 33.44
N LEU A 94 -39.72 27.05 34.39
CA LEU A 94 -40.31 27.36 35.69
C LEU A 94 -39.44 28.30 36.53
N THR A 95 -38.11 28.18 36.43
CA THR A 95 -37.17 29.06 37.13
C THR A 95 -36.84 30.34 36.37
N GLY A 96 -37.35 30.51 35.15
CA GLY A 96 -37.06 31.65 34.28
C GLY A 96 -35.60 31.72 33.81
N VAL A 97 -34.94 30.58 33.62
CA VAL A 97 -33.56 30.51 33.11
C VAL A 97 -33.58 30.24 31.61
N ASN A 98 -32.85 31.04 30.85
CA ASN A 98 -32.69 30.84 29.42
C ASN A 98 -31.74 29.66 29.16
N VAL A 99 -32.18 28.69 28.35
CA VAL A 99 -31.39 27.50 28.03
C VAL A 99 -30.12 27.86 27.25
N GLN A 100 -30.16 28.91 26.43
CA GLN A 100 -28.98 29.35 25.69
C GLN A 100 -27.89 29.91 26.64
N GLU A 101 -28.27 30.78 27.57
CA GLU A 101 -27.35 31.32 28.59
C GLU A 101 -26.77 30.22 29.47
N LEU A 102 -27.55 29.18 29.80
CA LEU A 102 -27.06 28.02 30.52
C LEU A 102 -25.97 27.26 29.76
N VAL A 103 -26.15 27.06 28.45
CA VAL A 103 -25.17 26.37 27.59
C VAL A 103 -23.92 27.23 27.44
N GLU A 104 -24.07 28.53 27.16
CA GLU A 104 -22.96 29.47 27.03
C GLU A 104 -22.15 29.60 28.33
N ALA A 105 -22.82 29.60 29.49
CA ALA A 105 -22.17 29.61 30.80
C ALA A 105 -21.36 28.33 31.04
N LEU A 106 -21.91 27.16 30.70
CA LEU A 106 -21.20 25.88 30.82
C LEU A 106 -20.02 25.78 29.84
N GLU A 107 -20.19 26.23 28.60
CA GLU A 107 -19.13 26.26 27.60
C GLU A 107 -17.99 27.21 28.00
N THR A 108 -18.33 28.42 28.44
CA THR A 108 -17.37 29.38 28.99
C THR A 108 -16.66 28.80 30.22
N ALA A 109 -17.38 28.13 31.11
CA ALA A 109 -16.78 27.52 32.29
C ALA A 109 -15.77 26.41 31.96
N VAL A 110 -16.12 25.53 31.02
CA VAL A 110 -15.33 24.30 30.74
C VAL A 110 -14.35 24.47 29.60
N ALA A 111 -14.80 24.92 28.43
CA ALA A 111 -13.99 25.09 27.22
C ALA A 111 -13.29 26.45 27.16
N GLY A 112 -13.91 27.45 27.80
CA GLY A 112 -13.49 28.85 27.71
C GLY A 112 -14.09 29.54 26.50
N THR A 113 -14.33 30.83 26.61
CA THR A 113 -14.79 31.68 25.50
C THR A 113 -13.85 32.87 25.33
N SER A 114 -13.68 33.32 24.09
CA SER A 114 -12.90 34.53 23.80
C SER A 114 -13.75 35.77 24.12
N ALA A 115 -13.31 36.56 25.10
CA ALA A 115 -13.94 37.84 25.47
C ALA A 115 -13.51 39.00 24.56
N GLY A 116 -12.50 38.78 23.72
CA GLY A 116 -11.99 39.78 22.78
C GLY A 116 -10.53 39.56 22.44
N LEU A 117 -9.99 40.51 21.69
CA LEU A 117 -8.59 40.56 21.30
C LEU A 117 -7.88 41.64 22.11
N VAL A 118 -6.67 41.34 22.56
CA VAL A 118 -5.80 42.26 23.30
C VAL A 118 -4.57 42.52 22.46
N HIS A 119 -4.31 43.80 22.21
CA HIS A 119 -3.09 44.23 21.55
C HIS A 119 -1.97 44.36 22.59
N MET A 120 -0.96 43.49 22.49
CA MET A 120 0.19 43.48 23.38
C MET A 120 1.40 44.12 22.67
N PRO A 121 2.14 45.07 23.28
CA PRO A 121 3.22 45.80 22.60
C PRO A 121 4.36 44.94 22.02
N HIS A 122 4.52 43.70 22.51
CA HIS A 122 5.57 42.78 22.12
C HIS A 122 5.07 41.62 21.25
N GLU A 123 3.76 41.54 21.01
CA GLU A 123 3.18 40.54 20.12
C GLU A 123 2.89 41.17 18.77
N LYS A 124 3.25 40.46 17.72
CA LYS A 124 3.06 40.93 16.34
C LYS A 124 1.58 40.87 15.92
N GLU A 125 0.85 39.90 16.45
CA GLU A 125 -0.56 39.64 16.18
C GLU A 125 -1.37 39.84 17.47
N ASP A 126 -2.65 40.19 17.34
CA ASP A 126 -3.52 40.35 18.50
C ASP A 126 -3.74 39.02 19.24
N VAL A 127 -3.73 39.07 20.57
CA VAL A 127 -3.85 37.88 21.43
C VAL A 127 -5.29 37.72 21.93
N PRO A 128 -5.92 36.54 21.81
CA PRO A 128 -7.26 36.32 22.34
C PRO A 128 -7.26 36.31 23.88
N LEU A 129 -8.17 37.09 24.47
CA LEU A 129 -8.47 37.07 25.89
C LEU A 129 -9.49 35.97 26.18
N TRP A 130 -9.06 34.90 26.83
CA TRP A 130 -9.92 33.79 27.21
C TRP A 130 -10.52 33.99 28.61
N VAL A 131 -11.83 33.83 28.72
CA VAL A 131 -12.54 33.71 30.00
C VAL A 131 -12.91 32.25 30.20
N GLN A 132 -12.46 31.68 31.31
CA GLN A 132 -12.68 30.28 31.67
C GLN A 132 -12.63 30.14 33.19
N LEU A 133 -13.30 29.12 33.76
CA LEU A 133 -13.12 28.81 35.17
C LEU A 133 -11.70 28.29 35.43
N ALA A 134 -11.24 28.52 36.67
CA ALA A 134 -10.00 27.97 37.17
C ALA A 134 -10.00 26.44 37.06
N ARG A 135 -8.84 25.82 36.83
CA ARG A 135 -8.75 24.38 36.54
C ARG A 135 -9.32 23.53 37.67
N GLU A 136 -9.14 23.98 38.91
CA GLU A 136 -9.59 23.32 40.13
C GLU A 136 -11.12 23.22 40.17
N GLN A 137 -11.83 24.22 39.63
CA GLN A 137 -13.30 24.30 39.64
C GLN A 137 -13.97 23.55 38.47
N ARG A 138 -13.18 22.98 37.56
CA ARG A 138 -13.65 22.24 36.38
C ARG A 138 -12.97 20.89 36.19
N SER A 139 -12.23 20.42 37.20
CA SER A 139 -11.56 19.12 37.18
C SER A 139 -12.47 18.00 37.67
N ASP A 140 -13.32 18.26 38.68
CA ASP A 140 -14.34 17.31 39.12
C ASP A 140 -15.69 17.62 38.45
N PRO A 141 -16.36 16.62 37.83
CA PRO A 141 -17.71 16.79 37.29
C PRO A 141 -18.75 17.26 38.32
N ASN A 142 -18.54 17.02 39.60
CA ASN A 142 -19.43 17.47 40.67
C ASN A 142 -19.33 18.97 40.92
N ASP A 143 -18.16 19.58 40.75
CA ASP A 143 -17.97 21.04 40.90
C ASP A 143 -18.82 21.79 39.86
N LEU A 144 -18.93 21.23 38.65
CA LEU A 144 -19.76 21.79 37.58
C LEU A 144 -21.26 21.79 37.92
N ARG A 145 -21.72 20.94 38.86
CA ARG A 145 -23.13 20.91 39.29
C ARG A 145 -23.50 22.11 40.17
N GLU A 146 -22.50 22.72 40.80
CA GLU A 146 -22.65 23.92 41.63
C GLU A 146 -22.62 25.20 40.80
N LEU A 147 -22.20 25.13 39.54
CA LEU A 147 -22.21 26.27 38.61
C LEU A 147 -23.61 26.86 38.54
N ALA A 148 -23.75 28.12 38.94
CA ALA A 148 -25.02 28.80 39.00
C ALA A 148 -25.19 29.77 37.82
N VAL A 149 -26.40 29.81 37.27
CA VAL A 149 -26.77 30.73 36.19
C VAL A 149 -27.89 31.63 36.68
N ALA A 150 -27.83 32.90 36.31
CA ALA A 150 -28.85 33.86 36.68
C ALA A 150 -30.16 33.55 35.96
N SER A 151 -31.27 33.57 36.69
CA SER A 151 -32.61 33.61 36.10
C SER A 151 -33.00 35.02 35.70
N ALA A 152 -34.07 35.16 34.91
CA ALA A 152 -34.69 36.46 34.59
C ALA A 152 -35.09 37.28 35.83
N SER A 153 -35.27 36.62 36.98
CA SER A 153 -35.55 37.27 38.27
C SER A 153 -34.30 37.75 39.03
N GLY A 154 -33.10 37.49 38.51
CA GLY A 154 -31.82 37.74 39.18
C GLY A 154 -31.42 36.67 40.20
N ARG A 155 -32.29 35.70 40.51
CA ARG A 155 -31.96 34.56 41.36
C ARG A 155 -30.96 33.64 40.64
N MET A 156 -29.85 33.32 41.31
CA MET A 156 -28.89 32.32 40.85
C MET A 156 -29.45 30.92 41.05
N VAL A 157 -29.46 30.11 40.00
CA VAL A 157 -29.98 28.74 40.02
C VAL A 157 -28.84 27.78 39.64
N PRO A 158 -28.52 26.78 40.48
CA PRO A 158 -27.42 25.86 40.23
C PRO A 158 -27.74 24.90 39.07
N LEU A 159 -26.71 24.47 38.35
CA LEU A 159 -26.83 23.53 37.23
C LEU A 159 -27.46 22.20 37.66
N SER A 160 -27.25 21.77 38.91
CA SER A 160 -27.90 20.58 39.50
C SER A 160 -29.44 20.62 39.49
N GLU A 161 -30.05 21.80 39.58
CA GLU A 161 -31.50 21.96 39.47
C GLU A 161 -31.98 21.94 38.01
N LEU A 162 -31.14 22.42 37.09
CA LEU A 162 -31.47 22.70 35.70
C LEU A 162 -31.07 21.61 34.71
N ALA A 163 -30.13 20.74 35.06
CA ALA A 163 -29.59 19.73 34.16
C ALA A 163 -29.27 18.42 34.89
N GLN A 164 -29.50 17.30 34.18
CA GLN A 164 -29.07 15.98 34.64
C GLN A 164 -27.74 15.62 33.98
N MET A 165 -26.72 15.38 34.80
CA MET A 165 -25.45 14.84 34.34
C MET A 165 -25.57 13.32 34.14
N ARG A 166 -25.27 12.84 32.93
CA ARG A 166 -25.23 11.40 32.60
C ARG A 166 -23.90 11.05 31.96
N THR A 167 -23.30 9.95 32.40
CA THR A 167 -22.15 9.36 31.72
C THR A 167 -22.67 8.55 30.53
N THR A 168 -22.24 8.93 29.33
CA THR A 168 -22.50 8.22 28.07
C THR A 168 -21.17 7.81 27.43
N THR A 169 -21.21 7.06 26.34
CA THR A 169 -20.00 6.82 25.51
C THR A 169 -19.97 7.85 24.39
N GLU A 170 -18.80 8.39 24.08
CA GLU A 170 -18.60 9.24 22.90
C GLU A 170 -18.94 8.46 21.62
N VAL A 171 -19.48 9.15 20.63
CA VAL A 171 -19.73 8.54 19.32
C VAL A 171 -18.39 8.39 18.60
N PRO A 172 -17.95 7.17 18.26
CA PRO A 172 -16.67 6.98 17.59
C PRO A 172 -16.71 7.56 16.18
N TYR A 173 -15.54 7.91 15.64
CA TYR A 173 -15.45 8.31 14.24
C TYR A 173 -15.90 7.19 13.30
N ILE A 174 -16.70 7.57 12.29
CA ILE A 174 -17.18 6.65 11.27
C ILE A 174 -16.45 6.96 9.97
N TYR A 175 -15.55 6.06 9.58
CA TYR A 175 -14.86 6.14 8.29
C TYR A 175 -15.79 5.75 7.14
N ARG A 176 -15.63 6.45 6.00
CA ARG A 176 -16.40 6.21 4.78
C ARG A 176 -15.51 6.29 3.56
N LYS A 177 -15.69 5.35 2.63
CA LYS A 177 -15.10 5.36 1.28
C LYS A 177 -16.24 5.17 0.29
N ASN A 178 -16.33 6.05 -0.71
CA ASN A 178 -17.41 6.03 -1.71
C ASN A 178 -18.82 6.01 -1.09
N LEU A 179 -19.05 6.86 -0.08
CA LEU A 179 -20.29 6.95 0.73
C LEU A 179 -20.65 5.71 1.57
N LYS A 180 -19.93 4.59 1.40
CA LYS A 180 -20.10 3.36 2.18
C LYS A 180 -19.26 3.44 3.46
N ARG A 181 -19.82 2.96 4.56
CA ARG A 181 -19.09 2.83 5.83
C ARG A 181 -18.05 1.73 5.72
N VAL A 182 -16.85 1.99 6.21
CA VAL A 182 -15.71 1.07 6.15
C VAL A 182 -15.01 1.01 7.50
N VAL A 183 -14.59 -0.18 7.90
CA VAL A 183 -13.64 -0.39 9.00
C VAL A 183 -12.33 -0.87 8.37
N TYR A 184 -11.22 -0.20 8.68
CA TYR A 184 -9.91 -0.59 8.19
C TYR A 184 -9.23 -1.50 9.21
N VAL A 185 -8.76 -2.66 8.77
CA VAL A 185 -7.75 -3.46 9.48
C VAL A 185 -6.46 -3.33 8.69
N THR A 186 -5.37 -3.01 9.37
CA THR A 186 -4.10 -2.68 8.74
C THR A 186 -2.97 -3.52 9.34
N GLY A 187 -1.94 -3.77 8.54
CA GLY A 187 -0.72 -4.43 8.97
C GLY A 187 0.45 -4.00 8.12
N ASP A 188 1.65 -4.22 8.63
CA ASP A 188 2.90 -4.06 7.89
C ASP A 188 3.55 -5.42 7.66
N VAL A 189 4.55 -5.48 6.78
CA VAL A 189 5.26 -6.71 6.45
C VAL A 189 6.72 -6.54 6.85
N ALA A 190 7.19 -7.34 7.80
CA ALA A 190 8.58 -7.29 8.26
C ALA A 190 9.05 -8.66 8.75
N GLY A 191 10.35 -8.92 8.62
CA GLY A 191 10.99 -10.15 9.13
C GLY A 191 11.45 -11.09 8.01
N GLU A 192 11.15 -12.38 8.11
CA GLU A 192 11.62 -13.39 7.13
C GLU A 192 10.90 -13.31 5.78
N VAL A 193 9.69 -12.75 5.76
CA VAL A 193 8.86 -12.56 4.58
C VAL A 193 8.58 -11.07 4.46
N GLU A 194 9.32 -10.34 3.63
CA GLU A 194 9.14 -8.88 3.45
C GLU A 194 8.51 -8.51 2.12
N SER A 195 8.31 -9.49 1.22
CA SER A 195 7.44 -9.26 0.07
C SER A 195 5.99 -9.25 0.53
N PRO A 196 5.26 -8.15 0.29
CA PRO A 196 3.83 -8.11 0.56
C PRO A 196 3.07 -9.19 -0.19
N VAL A 197 3.56 -9.67 -1.34
CA VAL A 197 2.89 -10.69 -2.16
C VAL A 197 2.70 -12.01 -1.41
N TYR A 198 3.71 -12.49 -0.68
CA TYR A 198 3.58 -13.74 0.07
C TYR A 198 2.65 -13.60 1.28
N ALA A 199 2.72 -12.46 1.97
CA ALA A 199 1.81 -12.15 3.06
C ALA A 199 0.36 -12.04 2.55
N ILE A 200 0.14 -11.38 1.42
CA ILE A 200 -1.15 -11.27 0.73
C ILE A 200 -1.71 -12.65 0.36
N LEU A 201 -0.91 -13.51 -0.28
CA LEU A 201 -1.36 -14.85 -0.68
C LEU A 201 -1.66 -15.75 0.52
N ALA A 202 -0.90 -15.61 1.61
CA ALA A 202 -1.17 -16.33 2.85
C ALA A 202 -2.46 -15.82 3.53
N LEU A 203 -2.64 -14.50 3.58
CA LEU A 203 -3.84 -13.85 4.08
C LEU A 203 -5.07 -14.26 3.29
N GLU A 204 -5.01 -14.23 1.96
CA GLU A 204 -6.11 -14.63 1.07
C GLU A 204 -6.60 -16.04 1.39
N ARG A 205 -5.68 -17.01 1.50
CA ARG A 205 -6.02 -18.40 1.84
C ARG A 205 -6.69 -18.58 3.19
N GLU A 206 -6.32 -17.77 4.18
CA GLU A 206 -6.92 -17.83 5.51
C GLU A 206 -8.24 -17.05 5.58
N LEU A 207 -8.33 -15.93 4.87
CA LEU A 207 -9.52 -15.09 4.81
C LEU A 207 -10.64 -15.73 3.97
N ASP A 208 -10.30 -16.53 2.95
CA ASP A 208 -11.26 -17.37 2.20
C ASP A 208 -12.00 -18.39 3.08
N LYS A 209 -11.40 -18.78 4.21
CA LYS A 209 -12.03 -19.69 5.18
C LYS A 209 -13.06 -18.96 6.06
N LEU A 210 -13.00 -17.63 6.14
CA LEU A 210 -13.98 -16.85 6.88
C LEU A 210 -15.25 -16.71 6.04
N LYS A 211 -16.39 -17.08 6.64
CA LYS A 211 -17.69 -16.84 6.01
C LYS A 211 -18.04 -15.36 6.15
N LEU A 212 -17.79 -14.58 5.10
CA LEU A 212 -18.11 -13.17 5.07
C LEU A 212 -19.63 -12.95 5.03
N PRO A 213 -20.25 -12.32 6.05
CA PRO A 213 -21.66 -11.95 5.98
C PRO A 213 -21.88 -10.97 4.82
N GLY A 214 -22.72 -11.35 3.85
CA GLY A 214 -23.08 -10.52 2.71
C GLY A 214 -22.22 -10.68 1.45
N GLY A 215 -21.26 -11.61 1.41
CA GLY A 215 -20.57 -12.00 0.16
C GLY A 215 -19.67 -10.93 -0.46
N HIS A 216 -19.02 -10.11 0.35
CA HIS A 216 -18.14 -9.05 -0.14
C HIS A 216 -16.73 -9.59 -0.38
N GLU A 217 -16.11 -9.16 -1.48
CA GLU A 217 -14.72 -9.48 -1.81
C GLU A 217 -13.77 -8.63 -0.96
N LEU A 218 -12.72 -9.26 -0.44
CA LEU A 218 -11.60 -8.58 0.15
C LEU A 218 -10.75 -8.01 -1.01
N GLU A 219 -10.76 -6.69 -1.20
CA GLU A 219 -9.88 -6.01 -2.16
C GLU A 219 -8.42 -6.08 -1.65
N ILE A 220 -7.75 -7.21 -1.87
CA ILE A 220 -6.30 -7.29 -1.65
C ILE A 220 -5.60 -6.69 -2.87
N THR A 221 -4.51 -5.96 -2.65
CA THR A 221 -3.65 -5.32 -3.66
C THR A 221 -2.92 -6.34 -4.56
N TYR A 222 -3.67 -7.18 -5.28
CA TYR A 222 -3.20 -8.07 -6.35
C TYR A 222 -3.45 -7.46 -7.74
N GLU A 223 -4.22 -6.37 -7.82
CA GLU A 223 -4.62 -5.76 -9.08
C GLU A 223 -3.43 -5.30 -9.93
N VAL A 224 -2.42 -4.67 -9.33
CA VAL A 224 -1.28 -4.12 -10.08
C VAL A 224 -0.48 -5.21 -10.80
N PHE A 225 -0.23 -6.35 -10.14
CA PHE A 225 0.49 -7.47 -10.77
C PHE A 225 -0.35 -8.17 -11.83
N ARG A 226 -1.65 -8.39 -11.54
CA ARG A 226 -2.61 -8.95 -12.50
C ARG A 226 -2.69 -8.09 -13.75
N ASP A 227 -2.90 -6.79 -13.58
CA ASP A 227 -3.15 -5.87 -14.69
C ASP A 227 -1.89 -5.68 -15.53
N LEU A 228 -0.71 -5.61 -14.90
CA LEU A 228 0.57 -5.56 -15.62
C LEU A 228 0.86 -6.87 -16.37
N GLY A 229 0.52 -8.02 -15.78
CA GLY A 229 0.64 -9.33 -16.43
C GLY A 229 -0.30 -9.48 -17.62
N LEU A 230 -1.56 -9.05 -17.50
CA LEU A 230 -2.53 -9.02 -18.59
C LEU A 230 -2.10 -8.07 -19.71
N ALA A 231 -1.60 -6.88 -19.36
CA ALA A 231 -1.05 -5.95 -20.33
C ALA A 231 0.15 -6.55 -21.08
N PHE A 232 1.05 -7.23 -20.37
CA PHE A 232 2.17 -7.92 -21.00
C PHE A 232 1.71 -9.04 -21.95
N ALA A 233 0.72 -9.84 -21.55
CA ALA A 233 0.15 -10.88 -22.42
C ALA A 233 -0.46 -10.27 -23.70
N ALA A 234 -1.18 -9.15 -23.59
CA ALA A 234 -1.71 -8.44 -24.76
C ALA A 234 -0.58 -7.93 -25.68
N VAL A 235 0.51 -7.40 -25.11
CA VAL A 235 1.69 -6.96 -25.86
C VAL A 235 2.39 -8.14 -26.56
N LEU A 236 2.49 -9.31 -25.91
CA LEU A 236 3.04 -10.51 -26.55
C LEU A 236 2.22 -10.95 -27.76
N VAL A 237 0.89 -10.91 -27.66
CA VAL A 237 0.00 -11.20 -28.79
C VAL A 237 0.19 -10.18 -29.90
N LEU A 238 0.29 -8.90 -29.57
CA LEU A 238 0.53 -7.84 -30.55
C LEU A 238 1.87 -8.04 -31.28
N ILE A 239 2.95 -8.28 -30.54
CA ILE A 239 4.28 -8.56 -31.12
C ILE A 239 4.21 -9.81 -32.01
N TYR A 240 3.53 -10.87 -31.55
CA TYR A 240 3.35 -12.08 -32.36
C TYR A 240 2.69 -11.76 -33.70
N VAL A 241 1.56 -11.04 -33.71
CA VAL A 241 0.85 -10.66 -34.95
C VAL A 241 1.72 -9.80 -35.87
N LEU A 242 2.45 -8.82 -35.31
CA LEU A 242 3.36 -7.98 -36.10
C LEU A 242 4.49 -8.78 -36.73
N VAL A 243 5.09 -9.71 -35.98
CA VAL A 243 6.18 -10.57 -36.46
C VAL A 243 5.66 -11.60 -37.47
N VAL A 244 4.43 -12.12 -37.32
CA VAL A 244 3.75 -12.93 -38.35
C VAL A 244 3.61 -12.11 -39.63
N GLY A 245 3.16 -10.86 -39.54
CA GLY A 245 3.01 -9.98 -40.70
C GLY A 245 4.33 -9.71 -41.43
N TRP A 246 5.41 -9.53 -40.66
CA TRP A 246 6.75 -9.27 -41.21
C TRP A 246 7.36 -10.49 -41.89
N PHE A 247 7.41 -11.64 -41.20
CA PHE A 247 8.06 -12.85 -41.69
C PHE A 247 7.16 -13.77 -42.50
N GLN A 248 5.87 -13.45 -42.62
CA GLN A 248 4.85 -14.23 -43.31
C GLN A 248 4.83 -15.72 -42.88
N SER A 249 5.16 -15.98 -41.62
CA SER A 249 5.27 -17.33 -41.04
C SER A 249 4.67 -17.35 -39.64
N PHE A 250 3.93 -18.41 -39.32
CA PHE A 250 3.38 -18.64 -37.98
C PHE A 250 4.37 -19.34 -37.04
N LYS A 251 5.42 -19.98 -37.58
CA LYS A 251 6.43 -20.69 -36.77
C LYS A 251 7.57 -19.78 -36.32
N THR A 252 8.03 -18.90 -37.22
CA THR A 252 9.16 -17.98 -36.98
C THR A 252 8.95 -17.07 -35.75
N PRO A 253 7.76 -16.47 -35.52
CA PRO A 253 7.52 -15.65 -34.33
C PRO A 253 7.68 -16.41 -33.01
N LEU A 254 7.30 -17.70 -32.96
CA LEU A 254 7.45 -18.50 -31.74
C LEU A 254 8.93 -18.67 -31.37
N VAL A 255 9.79 -18.85 -32.37
CA VAL A 255 11.26 -18.90 -32.18
C VAL A 255 11.78 -17.56 -31.66
N ILE A 256 11.31 -16.45 -32.23
CA ILE A 256 11.70 -15.09 -31.84
C ILE A 256 11.27 -14.73 -30.40
N LEU A 257 10.13 -15.24 -29.94
CA LEU A 257 9.60 -14.99 -28.59
C LEU A 257 10.17 -15.93 -27.52
N THR A 258 10.80 -17.04 -27.91
CA THR A 258 11.34 -18.04 -26.98
C THR A 258 12.34 -17.47 -25.94
N PRO A 259 13.17 -16.48 -26.26
CA PRO A 259 14.08 -15.89 -25.27
C PRO A 259 13.42 -15.15 -24.10
N ILE A 260 12.15 -14.75 -24.22
CA ILE A 260 11.42 -14.07 -23.14
C ILE A 260 11.33 -14.93 -21.87
N PRO A 261 10.81 -16.17 -21.91
CA PRO A 261 10.84 -17.04 -20.74
C PRO A 261 12.27 -17.42 -20.32
N LEU A 262 13.24 -17.42 -21.24
CA LEU A 262 14.65 -17.68 -20.89
C LEU A 262 15.25 -16.55 -20.03
N SER A 263 14.78 -15.31 -20.16
CA SER A 263 15.27 -14.21 -19.32
C SER A 263 14.84 -14.38 -17.86
N LEU A 264 13.66 -14.98 -17.59
CA LEU A 264 13.20 -15.29 -16.23
C LEU A 264 14.14 -16.24 -15.49
N ILE A 265 14.84 -17.13 -16.22
CA ILE A 265 15.86 -18.03 -15.65
C ILE A 265 17.04 -17.23 -15.06
N GLY A 266 17.31 -16.03 -15.57
CA GLY A 266 18.27 -15.10 -14.96
C GLY A 266 17.66 -14.26 -13.84
N ILE A 267 16.46 -13.72 -14.09
CA ILE A 267 15.83 -12.73 -13.21
C ILE A 267 15.49 -13.31 -11.84
N LEU A 268 14.82 -14.47 -11.79
CA LEU A 268 14.33 -15.02 -10.52
C LEU A 268 15.48 -15.43 -9.59
N PRO A 269 16.53 -16.15 -10.05
CA PRO A 269 17.67 -16.48 -9.19
C PRO A 269 18.47 -15.24 -8.77
N ALA A 270 18.57 -14.20 -9.60
CA ALA A 270 19.27 -12.98 -9.23
C ALA A 270 18.58 -12.21 -8.11
N HIS A 271 17.25 -12.11 -8.16
CA HIS A 271 16.45 -11.55 -7.06
C HIS A 271 16.67 -12.32 -5.76
N TRP A 272 16.64 -13.66 -5.84
CA TRP A 272 16.90 -14.53 -4.70
C TRP A 272 18.32 -14.35 -4.14
N LEU A 273 19.35 -14.32 -4.99
CA LEU A 273 20.76 -14.15 -4.60
C LEU A 273 21.02 -12.80 -3.95
N MET A 274 20.39 -11.73 -4.45
CA MET A 274 20.55 -10.38 -3.93
C MET A 274 19.67 -10.09 -2.71
N GLY A 275 18.85 -11.06 -2.27
CA GLY A 275 17.87 -10.86 -1.20
C GLY A 275 16.83 -9.78 -1.53
N ALA A 276 16.61 -9.51 -2.82
CA ALA A 276 15.70 -8.49 -3.30
C ALA A 276 14.39 -9.15 -3.77
N PHE A 277 13.26 -8.57 -3.39
CA PHE A 277 11.96 -9.10 -3.77
C PHE A 277 11.60 -8.76 -5.21
N PHE A 278 10.85 -9.66 -5.86
CA PHE A 278 10.26 -9.38 -7.16
C PHE A 278 9.04 -8.48 -7.01
N THR A 279 9.17 -7.22 -7.41
CA THR A 279 8.17 -6.15 -7.25
C THR A 279 7.55 -5.74 -8.59
N ALA A 280 6.60 -4.80 -8.57
CA ALA A 280 6.07 -4.17 -9.79
C ALA A 280 7.17 -3.51 -10.63
N THR A 281 8.16 -2.86 -10.01
CA THR A 281 9.31 -2.29 -10.73
C THR A 281 10.18 -3.38 -11.37
N SER A 282 10.30 -4.54 -10.72
CA SER A 282 10.96 -5.73 -11.29
C SER A 282 10.24 -6.25 -12.53
N MET A 283 8.90 -6.26 -12.51
CA MET A 283 8.07 -6.64 -13.65
C MET A 283 8.23 -5.64 -14.81
N ILE A 284 8.27 -4.33 -14.54
CA ILE A 284 8.55 -3.32 -15.57
C ILE A 284 9.93 -3.57 -16.20
N GLY A 285 10.96 -3.87 -15.39
CA GLY A 285 12.29 -4.22 -15.88
C GLY A 285 12.29 -5.47 -16.77
N PHE A 286 11.54 -6.51 -16.39
CA PHE A 286 11.34 -7.71 -17.20
C PHE A 286 10.67 -7.39 -18.55
N ILE A 287 9.60 -6.59 -18.56
CA ILE A 287 8.89 -6.21 -19.78
C ILE A 287 9.78 -5.38 -20.71
N ALA A 288 10.53 -4.42 -20.16
CA ALA A 288 11.48 -3.62 -20.93
C ALA A 288 12.59 -4.50 -21.53
N GLY A 289 13.17 -5.40 -20.73
CA GLY A 289 14.19 -6.36 -21.17
C GLY A 289 13.66 -7.40 -22.17
N ALA A 290 12.37 -7.74 -22.13
CA ALA A 290 11.77 -8.60 -23.15
C ALA A 290 11.77 -7.92 -24.54
N GLY A 291 11.51 -6.61 -24.62
CA GLY A 291 11.51 -5.84 -25.87
C GLY A 291 12.87 -5.79 -26.57
N ILE A 292 13.87 -5.19 -25.90
CA ILE A 292 15.15 -5.87 -25.63
C ILE A 292 15.57 -7.04 -26.52
N VAL A 293 15.42 -8.19 -25.89
CA VAL A 293 15.75 -9.51 -26.34
C VAL A 293 14.99 -9.91 -27.62
N VAL A 294 13.72 -9.54 -27.74
CA VAL A 294 12.92 -9.82 -28.95
C VAL A 294 13.51 -9.10 -30.16
N ARG A 295 13.89 -7.83 -30.03
CA ARG A 295 14.54 -7.06 -31.11
C ARG A 295 15.80 -7.75 -31.61
N ASN A 296 16.65 -8.22 -30.69
CA ASN A 296 17.87 -8.93 -31.05
C ASN A 296 17.58 -10.26 -31.79
N SER A 297 16.51 -10.96 -31.38
CA SER A 297 16.06 -12.21 -32.01
C SER A 297 15.46 -11.99 -33.41
N ILE A 298 14.69 -10.91 -33.60
CA ILE A 298 14.15 -10.50 -34.91
C ILE A 298 15.31 -10.28 -35.89
N ILE A 299 16.30 -9.47 -35.50
CA ILE A 299 17.45 -9.13 -36.36
C ILE A 299 18.26 -10.38 -36.72
N LEU A 300 18.46 -11.30 -35.76
CA LEU A 300 19.19 -12.53 -35.99
C LEU A 300 18.47 -13.43 -37.02
N VAL A 301 17.17 -13.64 -36.84
CA VAL A 301 16.36 -14.46 -37.76
C VAL A 301 16.23 -13.81 -39.14
N ASP A 302 16.05 -12.49 -39.20
CA ASP A 302 16.02 -11.73 -40.45
C ASP A 302 17.32 -11.90 -41.24
N PHE A 303 18.47 -11.83 -40.57
CA PHE A 303 19.75 -12.06 -41.21
C PHE A 303 19.92 -13.50 -41.70
N ILE A 304 19.40 -14.50 -40.99
CA ILE A 304 19.39 -15.90 -41.46
C ILE A 304 18.57 -16.01 -42.75
N GLN A 305 17.38 -15.42 -42.81
CA GLN A 305 16.54 -15.45 -44.02
C GLN A 305 17.19 -14.72 -45.20
N LEU A 306 17.84 -13.58 -44.95
CA LEU A 306 18.59 -12.86 -45.97
C LEU A 306 19.70 -13.75 -46.58
N ARG A 307 20.51 -14.39 -45.74
CA ARG A 307 21.56 -15.33 -46.22
C ARG A 307 20.97 -16.52 -46.98
N ARG A 308 19.80 -17.01 -46.58
CA ARG A 308 19.10 -18.08 -47.31
C ARG A 308 18.64 -17.62 -48.69
N GLN A 309 18.15 -16.38 -48.81
CA GLN A 309 17.77 -15.78 -50.09
C GLN A 309 18.98 -15.56 -51.01
N GLU A 310 20.16 -15.29 -50.43
CA GLU A 310 21.44 -15.23 -51.14
C GLU A 310 21.97 -16.62 -51.58
N GLY A 311 21.23 -17.70 -51.31
CA GLY A 311 21.57 -19.06 -51.72
C GLY A 311 22.37 -19.88 -50.69
N MET A 312 22.63 -19.35 -49.50
CA MET A 312 23.41 -20.04 -48.47
C MET A 312 22.63 -21.24 -47.87
N PRO A 313 23.29 -22.39 -47.65
CA PRO A 313 22.69 -23.53 -46.92
C PRO A 313 22.21 -23.12 -45.52
N LEU A 314 21.11 -23.71 -45.03
CA LEU A 314 20.49 -23.34 -43.75
C LEU A 314 21.48 -23.39 -42.58
N ALA A 315 22.28 -24.45 -42.50
CA ALA A 315 23.24 -24.63 -41.42
C ALA A 315 24.31 -23.54 -41.43
N GLU A 316 24.83 -23.18 -42.61
CA GLU A 316 25.84 -22.13 -42.77
C GLU A 316 25.25 -20.75 -42.48
N ALA A 317 24.03 -20.47 -42.97
CA ALA A 317 23.33 -19.20 -42.73
C ALA A 317 23.07 -18.95 -41.24
N VAL A 318 22.69 -20.00 -40.50
CA VAL A 318 22.45 -19.95 -39.05
C VAL A 318 23.76 -19.65 -38.29
N VAL A 319 24.87 -20.26 -38.69
CA VAL A 319 26.19 -20.03 -38.06
C VAL A 319 26.73 -18.64 -38.40
N ASP A 320 26.67 -18.22 -39.68
CA ASP A 320 27.13 -16.91 -40.13
C ASP A 320 26.36 -15.79 -39.43
N ALA A 321 25.03 -15.89 -39.39
CA ALA A 321 24.19 -14.91 -38.71
C ALA A 321 24.53 -14.79 -37.22
N GLY A 322 24.72 -15.91 -36.53
CA GLY A 322 25.12 -15.93 -35.12
C GLY A 322 26.48 -15.25 -34.91
N ALA A 323 27.45 -15.52 -35.77
CA ALA A 323 28.80 -14.96 -35.67
C ALA A 323 28.81 -13.43 -35.91
N VAL A 324 28.11 -12.97 -36.95
CA VAL A 324 28.07 -11.54 -37.32
C VAL A 324 27.29 -10.71 -36.29
N ARG A 325 26.19 -11.26 -35.75
CA ARG A 325 25.31 -10.52 -34.82
C ARG A 325 25.80 -10.55 -33.36
N PHE A 326 26.73 -11.42 -33.02
CA PHE A 326 27.26 -11.54 -31.67
C PHE A 326 27.81 -10.22 -31.11
N ARG A 327 28.67 -9.50 -31.86
CA ARG A 327 29.29 -8.25 -31.39
C ARG A 327 28.24 -7.15 -31.11
N PRO A 328 27.32 -6.82 -32.03
CA PRO A 328 26.25 -5.87 -31.74
C PRO A 328 25.36 -6.26 -30.56
N MET A 329 24.97 -7.55 -30.45
CA MET A 329 24.13 -8.03 -29.34
C MET A 329 24.84 -7.85 -27.98
N LEU A 330 26.13 -8.19 -27.91
CA LEU A 330 26.93 -8.03 -26.70
C LEU A 330 27.10 -6.56 -26.29
N LEU A 331 27.21 -5.64 -27.26
CA LEU A 331 27.23 -4.20 -27.00
C LEU A 331 25.91 -3.73 -26.36
N THR A 332 24.76 -4.16 -26.91
CA THR A 332 23.44 -3.83 -26.35
C THR A 332 23.30 -4.36 -24.93
N ALA A 333 23.65 -5.62 -24.70
CA ALA A 333 23.62 -6.22 -23.37
C ALA A 333 24.50 -5.46 -22.37
N SER A 334 25.72 -5.10 -22.79
CA SER A 334 26.66 -4.35 -21.95
C SER A 334 26.13 -2.96 -21.60
N ALA A 335 25.51 -2.26 -22.55
CA ALA A 335 24.92 -0.94 -22.32
C ALA A 335 23.78 -0.99 -21.29
N VAL A 336 22.91 -2.01 -21.39
CA VAL A 336 21.83 -2.24 -20.40
C VAL A 336 22.43 -2.54 -19.03
N VAL A 337 23.41 -3.43 -18.94
CA VAL A 337 24.04 -3.80 -17.66
C VAL A 337 24.71 -2.59 -17.00
N VAL A 338 25.46 -1.78 -17.75
CA VAL A 338 26.12 -0.58 -17.23
C VAL A 338 25.09 0.48 -16.81
N GLY A 339 24.07 0.73 -17.65
CA GLY A 339 23.03 1.72 -17.36
C GLY A 339 22.19 1.35 -16.13
N SER A 340 21.76 0.08 -16.06
CA SER A 340 21.00 -0.45 -14.92
C SER A 340 21.87 -0.56 -13.65
N GLY A 341 23.18 -0.71 -13.78
CA GLY A 341 24.10 -0.73 -12.63
C GLY A 341 24.07 0.56 -11.81
N VAL A 342 23.80 1.70 -12.44
CA VAL A 342 23.72 3.01 -11.75
C VAL A 342 22.51 3.09 -10.82
N ILE A 343 21.38 2.51 -11.22
CA ILE A 343 20.11 2.55 -10.47
C ILE A 343 19.94 1.35 -9.53
N LEU A 344 20.90 0.43 -9.50
CA LEU A 344 20.86 -0.76 -8.62
C LEU A 344 20.82 -0.40 -7.13
N PHE A 345 21.39 0.74 -6.76
CA PHE A 345 21.48 1.21 -5.38
C PHE A 345 20.28 2.04 -4.92
N ASP A 346 19.34 2.33 -5.82
CA ASP A 346 18.11 3.05 -5.50
C ASP A 346 17.03 2.05 -5.00
N PRO A 347 16.54 2.16 -3.76
CA PRO A 347 15.52 1.23 -3.23
C PRO A 347 14.24 1.13 -4.07
N ILE A 348 13.86 2.18 -4.81
CA ILE A 348 12.67 2.19 -5.68
C ILE A 348 12.93 1.38 -6.94
N PHE A 349 14.09 1.63 -7.57
CA PHE A 349 14.44 1.07 -8.89
C PHE A 349 15.30 -0.19 -8.81
N GLN A 350 15.68 -0.63 -7.62
CA GLN A 350 16.53 -1.81 -7.40
C GLN A 350 15.97 -3.04 -8.12
N GLY A 351 14.67 -3.34 -7.95
CA GLY A 351 14.03 -4.47 -8.62
C GLY A 351 14.07 -4.36 -10.15
N LEU A 352 13.83 -3.17 -10.70
CA LEU A 352 13.94 -2.91 -12.14
C LEU A 352 15.37 -3.13 -12.66
N ALA A 353 16.37 -2.66 -11.90
CA ALA A 353 17.77 -2.83 -12.22
C ALA A 353 18.19 -4.30 -12.25
N ILE A 354 17.82 -5.07 -11.22
CA ILE A 354 18.14 -6.50 -11.11
C ILE A 354 17.50 -7.27 -12.27
N SER A 355 16.23 -7.01 -12.57
CA SER A 355 15.53 -7.62 -13.71
C SER A 355 16.22 -7.35 -15.04
N LEU A 356 16.63 -6.10 -15.30
CA LEU A 356 17.31 -5.74 -16.53
C LEU A 356 18.70 -6.38 -16.64
N ILE A 357 19.52 -6.28 -15.59
CA ILE A 357 20.89 -6.81 -15.60
C ILE A 357 20.86 -8.33 -15.76
N ALA A 358 20.15 -9.03 -14.88
CA ALA A 358 20.14 -10.48 -14.86
C ALA A 358 19.39 -11.07 -16.07
N GLY A 359 18.27 -10.44 -16.45
CA GLY A 359 17.49 -10.84 -17.62
C GLY A 359 18.29 -10.71 -18.91
N GLU A 360 19.01 -9.60 -19.10
CA GLU A 360 19.79 -9.35 -20.30
C GLU A 360 21.03 -10.25 -20.37
N VAL A 361 21.73 -10.47 -19.25
CA VAL A 361 22.87 -11.39 -19.18
C VAL A 361 22.43 -12.82 -19.50
N ALA A 362 21.39 -13.32 -18.83
CA ALA A 362 20.89 -14.67 -19.05
C ALA A 362 20.35 -14.83 -20.48
N SER A 363 19.55 -13.87 -20.94
CA SER A 363 19.02 -13.91 -22.30
C SER A 363 20.13 -13.86 -23.35
N THR A 364 21.13 -12.99 -23.21
CA THR A 364 22.25 -12.92 -24.17
C THR A 364 23.03 -14.23 -24.23
N LEU A 365 23.27 -14.88 -23.09
CA LEU A 365 23.98 -16.16 -23.02
C LEU A 365 23.18 -17.34 -23.57
N LEU A 366 21.86 -17.37 -23.30
CA LEU A 366 20.98 -18.47 -23.68
C LEU A 366 20.42 -18.32 -25.09
N SER A 367 19.93 -17.12 -25.45
CA SER A 367 19.31 -16.85 -26.76
C SER A 367 20.29 -16.98 -27.93
N ARG A 368 21.58 -16.65 -27.73
CA ARG A 368 22.62 -16.82 -28.76
C ARG A 368 22.72 -18.26 -29.28
N MET A 369 22.39 -19.24 -28.45
CA MET A 369 22.41 -20.66 -28.82
C MET A 369 20.99 -21.14 -29.13
N ALA A 370 20.01 -20.76 -28.31
CA ALA A 370 18.65 -21.24 -28.43
C ALA A 370 18.00 -20.78 -29.74
N VAL A 371 18.10 -19.49 -30.11
CA VAL A 371 17.40 -18.95 -31.28
C VAL A 371 17.91 -19.57 -32.60
N PRO A 372 19.23 -19.62 -32.88
CA PRO A 372 19.74 -20.27 -34.09
C PRO A 372 19.35 -21.76 -34.18
N VAL A 373 19.45 -22.49 -33.06
CA VAL A 373 19.14 -23.93 -33.02
C VAL A 373 17.66 -24.19 -33.21
N LEU A 374 16.79 -23.44 -32.52
CA LEU A 374 15.34 -23.58 -32.64
C LEU A 374 14.86 -23.18 -34.04
N TYR A 375 15.45 -22.13 -34.64
CA TYR A 375 15.17 -21.76 -36.02
C TYR A 375 15.58 -22.87 -36.99
N TYR A 376 16.80 -23.41 -36.85
CA TYR A 376 17.28 -24.53 -37.67
C TYR A 376 16.36 -25.76 -37.56
N LEU A 377 15.94 -26.13 -36.35
CA LEU A 377 15.05 -27.27 -36.12
C LEU A 377 13.65 -27.05 -36.68
N SER A 378 13.12 -25.82 -36.62
CA SER A 378 11.82 -25.45 -37.18
C SER A 378 11.82 -25.55 -38.71
N GLU A 379 12.84 -25.00 -39.36
CA GLU A 379 12.94 -24.93 -40.82
C GLU A 379 13.47 -26.21 -41.46
N ARG A 380 14.19 -27.07 -40.72
CA ARG A 380 14.62 -28.39 -41.23
C ARG A 380 13.46 -29.37 -41.40
N LYS A 381 12.38 -29.19 -40.64
CA LYS A 381 11.19 -30.06 -40.64
C LYS A 381 10.08 -29.56 -41.58
N SER A 382 10.27 -28.40 -42.20
CA SER A 382 9.35 -27.80 -43.18
C SER A 382 9.96 -27.92 -44.57
#